data_AF-A0A7Y5V2Z2-F1
#
_entry.id   AF-A0A7Y5V2Z2-F1
#
_cell.length_a   1.000
_cell.length_b   1.000
_cell.length_c   1.000
_cell.angle_alpha   90.00
_cell.angle_beta   90.00
_cell.angle_gamma   90.00
#
_symmetry.space_group_name_H-M   'P 1'
#
loop_
_entity.id
_entity.type
_entity.pdbx_description
1 polymer ?
#
loop_
_entity_poly.entity_id
_entity_poly.type
_entity_poly.pdbx_seq_one_letter_code
_entity_poly.pdbx_strand_id
1 'polypeptide(L)'
;MLHFTRDDLDFLTSARGVVLLADLAHADLSEGGALALIGRLRRDFTTRESSAALELARLRRDAVGKFGAPAAGMFFDRAALEQASH
;
A
#
# COMPACT_ATOMS: atom_id res chain seq x y z
N MET A 1 7.58 8.82 -9.20
CA MET A 1 7.62 8.61 -7.74
C MET A 1 6.33 9.20 -7.19
N LEU A 2 5.46 8.37 -6.61
CA LEU A 2 4.14 8.81 -6.16
C LEU A 2 4.27 9.26 -4.69
N HIS A 3 4.08 10.54 -4.43
CA HIS A 3 3.99 11.05 -3.06
C HIS A 3 2.53 10.98 -2.60
N PHE A 4 2.31 10.51 -1.37
CA PHE A 4 0.97 10.53 -0.78
C PHE A 4 0.56 11.98 -0.52
N THR A 5 -0.63 12.35 -1.01
CA THR A 5 -1.27 13.61 -0.66
C THR A 5 -2.10 13.47 0.61
N ARG A 6 -2.66 14.57 1.09
CA ARG A 6 -3.55 14.55 2.25
C ARG A 6 -4.79 13.67 2.03
N ASP A 7 -5.43 13.75 0.87
CA ASP A 7 -6.59 12.92 0.55
C ASP A 7 -6.24 11.43 0.55
N ASP A 8 -5.02 11.09 0.11
CA ASP A 8 -4.54 9.71 0.14
C ASP A 8 -4.35 9.23 1.58
N LEU A 9 -3.78 10.06 2.46
CA LEU A 9 -3.62 9.73 3.89
C LEU A 9 -4.97 9.64 4.62
N ASP A 10 -5.90 10.55 4.35
CA ASP A 10 -7.24 10.53 4.93
C ASP A 10 -7.98 9.25 4.54
N PHE A 11 -7.85 8.80 3.27
CA PHE A 11 -8.36 7.51 2.84
C PHE A 11 -7.65 6.33 3.49
N LEU A 12 -6.32 6.27 3.44
CA LEU A 12 -5.54 5.12 3.91
C LEU A 12 -5.64 4.91 5.42
N THR A 13 -5.95 5.96 6.18
CA THR A 13 -6.19 5.90 7.64
C THR A 13 -7.67 5.71 8.00
N SER A 14 -8.59 5.81 7.03
CA SER A 14 -10.01 5.51 7.24
C SER A 14 -10.27 4.03 7.46
N ALA A 15 -11.43 3.68 8.02
CA ALA A 15 -11.84 2.28 8.19
C ALA A 15 -11.83 1.48 6.87
N ARG A 16 -12.27 2.09 5.77
CA ARG A 16 -12.27 1.46 4.44
C ARG A 16 -10.84 1.22 3.92
N GLY A 17 -9.95 2.19 4.09
CA GLY A 17 -8.55 2.07 3.70
C GLY A 17 -7.81 1.02 4.52
N VAL A 18 -8.04 0.98 5.83
CA VAL A 18 -7.43 -0.02 6.73
C VAL A 18 -7.86 -1.45 6.37
N VAL A 19 -9.16 -1.67 6.09
CA VAL A 19 -9.65 -2.98 5.63
C VAL A 19 -9.01 -3.36 4.30
N LEU A 20 -8.97 -2.44 3.34
CA LEU A 20 -8.32 -2.70 2.05
C LEU A 20 -6.83 -3.05 2.22
N LEU A 21 -6.09 -2.34 3.07
CA LEU A 21 -4.68 -2.62 3.33
C LEU A 21 -4.47 -3.98 4.00
N ALA A 22 -5.39 -4.42 4.87
CA ALA A 22 -5.37 -5.76 5.44
C ALA A 22 -5.61 -6.83 4.37
N ASP A 23 -6.56 -6.63 3.46
CA ASP A 23 -6.78 -7.54 2.33
C ASP A 23 -5.54 -7.63 1.42
N LEU A 24 -4.93 -6.47 1.13
CA LEU A 24 -3.74 -6.38 0.26
C LEU A 24 -2.49 -7.01 0.88
N ALA A 25 -2.40 -7.09 2.22
CA ALA A 25 -1.29 -7.78 2.89
C ALA A 25 -1.23 -9.28 2.57
N HIS A 26 -2.36 -9.87 2.14
CA HIS A 26 -2.47 -11.27 1.76
C HIS A 26 -2.66 -11.47 0.24
N ALA A 27 -2.72 -10.39 -0.54
CA ALA A 27 -2.92 -10.47 -1.99
C ALA A 27 -1.60 -10.68 -2.74
N ASP A 28 -1.68 -11.27 -3.93
CA ASP A 28 -0.55 -11.30 -4.86
C ASP A 28 -0.35 -9.91 -5.50
N LEU A 29 0.64 -9.17 -4.98
CA LEU A 29 1.01 -7.84 -5.47
C LEU A 29 2.04 -7.88 -6.61
N SER A 30 2.42 -9.07 -7.12
CA SER A 30 3.32 -9.23 -8.26
C SER A 30 2.72 -8.65 -9.54
N GLU A 31 3.53 -8.46 -10.58
CA GLU A 31 3.02 -8.03 -11.89
C GLU A 31 1.99 -9.03 -12.46
N GLY A 32 2.15 -10.33 -12.18
CA GLY A 32 1.22 -11.37 -12.61
C GLY A 32 -0.16 -11.29 -11.93
N GLY A 33 -0.20 -10.91 -10.64
CA GLY A 33 -1.44 -10.73 -9.88
C GLY A 33 -2.10 -9.36 -10.05
N ALA A 34 -1.34 -8.35 -10.51
CA ALA A 34 -1.76 -6.95 -10.53
C ALA A 34 -3.03 -6.71 -11.37
N LEU A 35 -3.18 -7.36 -12.52
CA LEU A 35 -4.33 -7.10 -13.41
C LEU A 35 -5.66 -7.56 -12.79
N ALA A 36 -5.68 -8.77 -12.20
CA ALA A 36 -6.84 -9.30 -11.51
C ALA A 36 -7.19 -8.44 -10.28
N LEU A 37 -6.16 -7.99 -9.55
CA LEU A 37 -6.31 -7.13 -8.40
C LEU A 37 -6.90 -5.78 -8.77
N ILE A 38 -6.39 -5.11 -9.81
CA ILE A 38 -6.93 -3.84 -10.32
C ILE A 38 -8.40 -3.99 -10.73
N GLY A 39 -8.75 -5.10 -11.40
CA GLY A 39 -10.14 -5.40 -11.78
C GLY A 39 -11.07 -5.52 -10.57
N ARG A 40 -10.59 -6.06 -9.45
CA ARG A 40 -11.35 -6.11 -8.18
C ARG A 40 -11.51 -4.71 -7.59
N LEU A 41 -10.41 -3.96 -7.47
CA LEU A 41 -10.40 -2.67 -6.79
C LEU A 41 -11.28 -1.64 -7.48
N ARG A 42 -11.33 -1.64 -8.81
CA ARG A 42 -12.17 -0.70 -9.60
C ARG A 42 -13.67 -0.78 -9.35
N ARG A 43 -14.17 -1.85 -8.69
CA ARG A 43 -15.59 -1.97 -8.34
C ARG A 43 -15.97 -1.10 -7.14
N ASP A 44 -15.05 -0.96 -6.18
CA ASP A 44 -15.36 -0.40 -4.86
C ASP A 44 -14.51 0.84 -4.52
N PHE A 45 -13.45 1.09 -5.29
CA PHE A 45 -12.47 2.14 -5.06
C PHE A 45 -12.20 2.93 -6.33
N THR A 46 -11.91 4.21 -6.16
CA THR A 46 -11.41 5.06 -7.25
C THR A 46 -10.02 4.60 -7.68
N THR A 47 -9.60 5.01 -8.89
CA THR A 47 -8.24 4.76 -9.37
C THR A 47 -7.19 5.31 -8.41
N ARG A 48 -7.46 6.47 -7.79
CA ARG A 48 -6.51 7.12 -6.86
C ARG A 48 -6.35 6.33 -5.58
N GLU A 49 -7.47 5.98 -4.92
CA GLU A 49 -7.49 5.16 -3.70
C GLU A 49 -6.82 3.80 -3.94
N SER A 50 -7.12 3.16 -5.07
CA SER A 50 -6.53 1.88 -5.47
C SER A 50 -5.01 1.99 -5.60
N SER A 51 -4.53 3.00 -6.32
CA SER A 51 -3.09 3.23 -6.52
C SER A 51 -2.37 3.51 -5.20
N ALA A 52 -2.95 4.38 -4.36
CA ALA A 52 -2.37 4.73 -3.06
C ALA A 52 -2.27 3.50 -2.13
N ALA A 53 -3.31 2.67 -2.08
CA ALA A 53 -3.31 1.45 -1.26
C ALA A 53 -2.31 0.40 -1.75
N LEU A 54 -2.20 0.21 -3.08
CA LEU A 54 -1.23 -0.69 -3.68
C LEU A 54 0.21 -0.25 -3.43
N GLU A 55 0.50 1.05 -3.54
CA GLU A 55 1.81 1.63 -3.24
C GLU A 55 2.20 1.35 -1.79
N LEU A 56 1.33 1.69 -0.83
CA LEU A 56 1.61 1.49 0.59
C LEU A 56 1.75 0.01 0.96
N ALA A 57 0.91 -0.87 0.40
CA ALA A 57 1.01 -2.30 0.64
C ALA A 57 2.35 -2.89 0.17
N ARG A 58 2.85 -2.44 -0.99
CA ARG A 58 4.18 -2.81 -1.50
C ARG A 58 5.29 -2.32 -0.58
N LEU A 59 5.23 -1.05 -0.16
CA LEU A 59 6.21 -0.47 0.76
C LEU A 59 6.24 -1.22 2.11
N ARG A 60 5.09 -1.59 2.66
CA ARG A 60 5.00 -2.41 3.88
C ARG A 60 5.66 -3.78 3.69
N ARG A 61 5.43 -4.44 2.56
CA ARG A 61 6.06 -5.74 2.26
C ARG A 61 7.59 -5.63 2.18
N ASP A 62 8.08 -4.62 1.49
CA ASP A 62 9.52 -4.35 1.37
C ASP A 62 10.13 -4.01 2.74
N ALA A 63 9.42 -3.22 3.55
CA ALA A 63 9.82 -2.84 4.90
C ALA A 63 9.82 -4.03 5.87
N VAL A 64 8.85 -4.96 5.79
CA VAL A 64 8.85 -6.19 6.59
C VAL A 64 10.10 -7.02 6.31
N GLY A 65 10.54 -7.09 5.06
CA GLY A 65 11.79 -7.75 4.70
C GLY A 65 13.03 -7.14 5.36
N LYS A 66 12.98 -5.83 5.69
CA LYS A 66 14.11 -5.08 6.27
C LYS A 66 14.05 -4.92 7.79
N PHE A 67 12.86 -4.73 8.35
CA PHE A 67 12.64 -4.33 9.76
C PHE A 67 11.80 -5.33 10.55
N GLY A 68 11.39 -6.44 9.93
CA GLY A 68 10.60 -7.49 10.56
C GLY A 68 9.09 -7.21 10.62
N ALA A 69 8.36 -8.12 11.26
CA ALA A 69 6.89 -8.14 11.28
C ALA A 69 6.20 -6.83 11.72
N PRO A 70 6.71 -6.04 12.69
CA PRO A 70 6.06 -4.78 13.10
C PRO A 70 5.92 -3.74 11.98
N ALA A 71 6.75 -3.80 10.94
CA ALA A 71 6.68 -2.89 9.79
C ALA A 71 5.37 -3.04 8.99
N ALA A 72 4.66 -4.16 9.09
CA ALA A 72 3.40 -4.37 8.38
C ALA A 72 2.30 -3.36 8.74
N GLY A 73 2.37 -2.75 9.94
CA GLY A 73 1.40 -1.74 10.39
C GLY A 73 1.83 -0.29 10.14
N MET A 74 3.07 -0.05 9.72
CA MET A 74 3.63 1.30 9.63
C MET A 74 3.25 2.00 8.31
N PHE A 75 3.32 3.33 8.32
CA PHE A 75 3.26 4.13 7.09
C PHE A 75 4.68 4.42 6.61
N PHE A 76 4.91 4.20 5.32
CA PHE A 76 6.19 4.50 4.69
C PHE A 76 5.92 5.45 3.52
N ASP A 77 6.73 6.50 3.45
CA ASP A 77 6.97 7.20 2.19
C ASP A 77 8.20 6.55 1.54
N ARG A 78 8.17 6.33 0.21
CA ARG A 78 9.25 5.64 -0.49
C ARG A 78 10.60 6.35 -0.31
N ALA A 79 10.62 7.69 -0.23
CA ALA A 79 11.84 8.44 0.06
C ALA A 79 12.39 8.11 1.45
N ALA A 80 11.51 8.05 2.45
CA ALA A 80 11.91 7.69 3.82
C ALA A 80 12.43 6.24 3.92
N LEU A 81 11.84 5.31 3.15
CA LEU A 81 12.26 3.91 3.13
C LEU A 81 13.62 3.71 2.45
N GLU A 82 13.90 4.44 1.38
CA GLU A 82 15.18 4.40 0.68
C GLU A 82 16.31 5.04 1.50
N GLN A 83 16.03 6.15 2.21
CA GLN A 83 17.00 6.80 3.10
C GLN A 83 17.35 5.96 4.35
N ALA A 84 16.43 5.12 4.83
CA ALA A 84 16.67 4.24 5.97
C ALA A 84 17.54 3.00 5.66
N SER A 85 17.98 2.84 4.40
CA SER A 85 18.80 1.71 3.96
C SER A 85 20.31 2.00 3.98
N HIS A 86 20.75 3.04 4.71
CA HIS A 86 22.15 3.45 4.87
C HIS A 86 22.73 3.12 6.23
#